data_AF-A0A2L2YN43-F1
#
_entry.id   AF-A0A2L2YN43-F1
#
_cell.length_a   1.000
_cell.length_b   1.000
_cell.length_c   1.000
_cell.angle_alpha   90.00
_cell.angle_beta   90.00
_cell.angle_gamma   90.00
#
_symmetry.space_group_name_H-M   'P 1'
#
loop_
_entity.id
_entity.type
_entity.pdbx_description
1 polymer ?
#
loop_
_entity_poly.entity_id
_entity_poly.type
_entity_poly.pdbx_seq_one_letter_code
_entity_poly.pdbx_strand_id
1 'polypeptide(L)'
;VHTIKGWKTIAATGVKLKARANSDDFSSACEEGSNAILHSDLIAELQNCNSVSSQIAKFCSLMSLSDEDRDNRTLFCKSLEDMFKIYFTNFKLHQFGSSVNGLGFKGCDVDVCLQTLFHDENYVTLKDVPTLDSVLDGSVSQETLSRLTPLYMLRFVRRILRRHGTADIKEPILFIKARCPILRFYNAKYDVFCDFSCESENSLRNTRVLRLICQLDERFVVLAKLVRYWGKYGGFVGDIDRFNSYAFSLFVIYFLQNVHPPVLPPLQEIIDKSNYLKTASVADVSVMIEDLKNFKPSENTTPAEKLLRDFFFFYLNFDFERVLLPYSGSSVQKSEFSPVDNSGDNFMFGTVSIQDPFRHSYNATTSANFKYCVKFMSSLVQVCDIYQDSENWLPETEMWGLCSLLKPPTNEIKLSKELQEKHTHQIRLKVIPGAALKLRSIFEHGLLFQCKEFSVDSNSSKILKLQCRVYRNTWQGRDVVFHKYQNSESELLEIEHMVSKEIIKNKTESRREILAEFMFECQEVEAHNGRDLILNFNFTGKKFPYVLIIFLKEYVPHIYNKMG
;
A
#
# COMPACT_ATOMS: atom_id res chain seq x y z
N VAL A 1 27.90 7.04 -3.40
CA VAL A 1 27.42 8.43 -3.60
C VAL A 1 26.13 8.35 -4.42
N HIS A 2 25.10 7.67 -3.93
CA HIS A 2 24.08 8.17 -2.99
C HIS A 2 23.37 9.38 -3.59
N THR A 3 22.15 9.12 -4.10
CA THR A 3 21.06 10.07 -4.31
C THR A 3 21.27 11.31 -3.45
N ILE A 4 21.57 12.44 -4.09
CA ILE A 4 21.72 13.71 -3.38
C ILE A 4 20.36 14.01 -2.74
N LYS A 5 20.30 14.11 -1.40
CA LYS A 5 19.06 14.52 -0.73
C LYS A 5 18.63 15.86 -1.31
N GLY A 6 17.38 15.98 -1.75
CA GLY A 6 16.89 17.18 -2.43
C GLY A 6 17.40 17.37 -3.86
N TRP A 7 17.81 16.30 -4.56
CA TRP A 7 18.28 16.40 -5.95
C TRP A 7 17.25 17.03 -6.89
N LYS A 8 15.95 16.77 -6.68
CA LYS A 8 14.87 17.35 -7.49
C LYS A 8 14.86 18.88 -7.37
N THR A 9 14.96 19.40 -6.15
CA THR A 9 15.10 20.84 -5.89
C THR A 9 16.34 21.40 -6.57
N ILE A 10 17.49 20.72 -6.46
CA ILE A 10 18.73 21.16 -7.09
C ILE A 10 18.59 21.18 -8.62
N ALA A 11 18.00 20.14 -9.21
CA ALA A 11 17.84 20.03 -10.65
C ALA A 11 16.87 21.08 -11.21
N ALA A 12 15.78 21.36 -10.48
CA ALA A 12 14.78 22.35 -10.90
C ALA A 12 15.23 23.81 -10.68
N THR A 13 15.91 24.10 -9.57
CA THR A 13 16.19 25.49 -9.14
C THR A 13 17.66 25.89 -9.24
N GLY A 14 18.59 24.93 -9.36
CA GLY A 14 20.02 25.16 -9.23
C GLY A 14 20.50 25.40 -7.80
N VAL A 15 19.61 25.47 -6.80
CA VAL A 15 19.94 25.80 -5.40
C VAL A 15 20.19 24.54 -4.58
N LYS A 16 21.34 24.47 -3.90
CA LYS A 16 21.59 23.45 -2.87
C LYS A 16 20.91 23.85 -1.57
N LEU A 17 20.03 22.97 -1.06
CA LEU A 17 19.44 23.14 0.26
C LEU A 17 20.56 23.18 1.33
N LYS A 18 20.55 24.21 2.19
CA LYS A 18 21.46 24.28 3.34
C LYS A 18 21.10 23.13 4.30
N ALA A 19 22.10 22.41 4.79
CA ALA A 19 21.96 21.23 5.66
C ALA A 19 21.43 21.53 7.09
N ARG A 20 20.64 22.59 7.27
CA ARG A 20 20.08 22.99 8.56
C ARG A 20 18.56 23.13 8.46
N ALA A 21 17.88 22.02 8.69
CA ALA A 21 16.62 22.00 9.43
C ALA A 21 16.63 20.69 10.24
N ASN A 22 16.74 20.82 11.57
CA ASN A 22 16.23 19.78 12.45
C ASN A 22 14.70 19.72 12.24
N SER A 23 14.14 18.53 12.44
CA SER A 23 12.71 18.17 12.41
C SER A 23 12.13 17.77 11.06
N ASP A 24 11.16 16.87 11.15
CA ASP A 24 10.52 16.02 10.15
C ASP A 24 9.71 16.76 9.06
N ASP A 25 10.18 17.93 8.59
CA ASP A 25 9.55 18.68 7.51
C ASP A 25 9.92 18.04 6.16
N PHE A 26 9.21 16.96 5.84
CA PHE A 26 9.26 16.33 4.54
C PHE A 26 8.24 17.02 3.64
N SER A 27 8.69 17.75 2.60
CA SER A 27 7.83 17.95 1.44
C SER A 27 7.42 16.56 0.94
N SER A 28 6.12 16.29 0.89
CA SER A 28 5.66 14.96 0.52
C SER A 28 6.12 14.63 -0.90
N ALA A 29 6.44 13.36 -1.19
CA ALA A 29 6.73 12.90 -2.56
C ALA A 29 5.51 13.03 -3.53
N CYS A 30 4.43 13.69 -3.09
CA CYS A 30 3.27 14.10 -3.86
C CYS A 30 3.33 15.57 -4.30
N GLU A 31 4.27 16.38 -3.80
CA GLU A 31 4.35 17.84 -3.99
C GLU A 31 5.57 18.25 -4.85
N GLU A 32 6.11 17.31 -5.61
CA GLU A 32 7.32 17.52 -6.42
C GLU A 32 6.93 17.80 -7.89
N GLY A 33 7.35 18.95 -8.44
CA GLY A 33 7.02 19.42 -9.80
C GLY A 33 6.11 20.66 -9.79
N SER A 34 6.14 21.49 -10.85
CA SER A 34 5.40 22.77 -10.84
C SER A 34 3.88 22.60 -10.87
N ASN A 35 3.41 21.46 -11.39
CA ASN A 35 2.00 21.09 -11.45
C ASN A 35 1.53 20.17 -10.30
N ALA A 36 2.37 19.96 -9.29
CA ALA A 36 2.00 19.14 -8.13
C ALA A 36 0.96 19.88 -7.26
N ILE A 37 0.00 19.14 -6.72
CA ILE A 37 -1.03 19.70 -5.84
C ILE A 37 -0.48 19.70 -4.41
N LEU A 38 -0.43 20.88 -3.79
CA LEU A 38 -0.06 21.01 -2.38
C LEU A 38 -1.10 20.30 -1.51
N HIS A 39 -0.63 19.64 -0.45
CA HIS A 39 -1.51 18.96 0.48
C HIS A 39 -2.54 19.90 1.12
N SER A 40 -2.14 21.13 1.45
CA SER A 40 -3.05 22.16 1.99
C SER A 40 -4.21 22.44 1.07
N ASP A 41 -3.95 22.55 -0.24
CA ASP A 41 -4.94 22.89 -1.24
C ASP A 41 -5.88 21.71 -1.48
N LEU A 42 -5.33 20.49 -1.50
CA LEU A 42 -6.14 19.27 -1.52
C LEU A 42 -7.10 19.23 -0.34
N ILE A 43 -6.59 19.41 0.89
CA ILE A 43 -7.42 19.36 2.11
C ILE A 43 -8.50 20.44 2.08
N ALA A 44 -8.19 21.66 1.63
CA ALA A 44 -9.19 22.72 1.48
C ALA A 44 -10.31 22.33 0.51
N GLU A 45 -9.98 21.74 -0.65
CA GLU A 45 -10.96 21.25 -1.62
C GLU A 45 -11.80 20.09 -1.08
N LEU A 46 -11.21 19.19 -0.29
CA LEU A 46 -11.93 18.07 0.33
C LEU A 46 -12.82 18.51 1.49
N GLN A 47 -12.43 19.54 2.25
CA GLN A 47 -13.24 20.09 3.34
C GLN A 47 -14.55 20.72 2.82
N ASN A 48 -14.54 21.24 1.58
CA ASN A 48 -15.70 21.85 0.92
C ASN A 48 -16.74 20.82 0.39
N CYS A 49 -16.45 19.53 0.50
CA CYS A 49 -17.35 18.47 0.08
C CYS A 49 -18.47 18.24 1.11
N ASN A 50 -19.54 17.52 0.72
CA ASN A 50 -20.71 17.25 1.58
C ASN A 50 -20.87 15.77 1.96
N SER A 51 -20.05 14.89 1.40
CA SER A 51 -20.03 13.44 1.67
C SER A 51 -18.60 12.90 1.48
N VAL A 52 -18.25 11.82 2.20
CA VAL A 52 -16.96 11.13 1.99
C VAL A 52 -16.84 10.62 0.55
N SER A 53 -17.93 10.10 -0.01
CA SER A 53 -18.00 9.72 -1.42
C SER A 53 -17.66 10.89 -2.37
N SER A 54 -18.14 12.11 -2.11
CA SER A 54 -17.74 13.29 -2.89
C SER A 54 -16.28 13.71 -2.66
N GLN A 55 -15.75 13.53 -1.44
CA GLN A 55 -14.31 13.73 -1.17
C GLN A 55 -13.45 12.76 -1.97
N ILE A 56 -13.83 11.47 -2.03
CA ILE A 56 -13.12 10.46 -2.82
C ILE A 56 -13.10 10.83 -4.31
N ALA A 57 -14.24 11.22 -4.86
CA ALA A 57 -14.35 11.64 -6.25
C ALA A 57 -13.49 12.88 -6.54
N LYS A 58 -13.57 13.89 -5.66
CA LYS A 58 -12.78 15.12 -5.75
C LYS A 58 -11.28 14.84 -5.66
N PHE A 59 -10.85 14.01 -4.71
CA PHE A 59 -9.47 13.55 -4.58
C PHE A 59 -8.97 12.89 -5.87
N CYS A 60 -9.73 11.95 -6.42
CA CYS A 60 -9.35 11.26 -7.65
C CYS A 60 -9.25 12.23 -8.83
N SER A 61 -10.21 13.15 -8.98
CA SER A 61 -10.21 14.15 -10.05
C SER A 61 -9.02 15.10 -9.97
N LEU A 62 -8.68 15.57 -8.77
CA LEU A 62 -7.58 16.52 -8.57
C LEU A 62 -6.23 15.83 -8.79
N MET A 63 -6.02 14.69 -8.13
CA MET A 63 -4.71 14.05 -8.07
C MET A 63 -4.32 13.33 -9.35
N SER A 64 -5.28 12.87 -10.16
CA SER A 64 -4.99 12.08 -11.37
C SER A 64 -4.31 12.90 -12.47
N LEU A 65 -3.44 12.24 -13.24
CA LEU A 65 -2.92 12.80 -14.50
C LEU A 65 -4.08 13.16 -15.45
N SER A 66 -4.03 14.38 -15.98
CA SER A 66 -4.89 14.84 -17.06
C SER A 66 -4.41 14.29 -18.41
N ASP A 67 -5.22 14.46 -19.46
CA ASP A 67 -4.80 14.08 -20.82
C ASP A 67 -3.63 14.95 -21.31
N GLU A 68 -3.62 16.24 -20.95
CA GLU A 68 -2.49 17.13 -21.23
C GLU A 68 -1.20 16.64 -20.56
N ASP A 69 -1.26 16.18 -19.30
CA ASP A 69 -0.11 15.60 -18.63
C ASP A 69 0.43 14.37 -19.38
N ARG A 70 -0.46 13.52 -19.91
CA ARG A 70 -0.10 12.30 -20.66
C ARG A 70 0.51 12.62 -22.03
N ASP A 71 -0.06 13.60 -22.72
CA ASP A 71 0.42 14.07 -24.01
C ASP A 71 1.81 14.70 -23.87
N ASN A 72 2.00 15.55 -22.86
CA ASN A 72 3.28 16.17 -22.55
C ASN A 72 4.37 15.12 -22.24
N ARG A 73 4.04 14.07 -21.47
CA ARG A 73 4.95 12.94 -21.20
C ARG A 73 5.29 12.14 -22.45
N THR A 74 4.33 12.00 -23.37
CA THR A 74 4.54 11.34 -24.66
C THR A 74 5.46 12.15 -25.56
N LEU A 75 5.28 13.47 -25.63
CA LEU A 75 6.18 14.39 -26.35
C LEU A 75 7.60 14.38 -25.76
N PHE A 76 7.72 14.36 -24.43
CA PHE A 76 9.00 14.19 -23.76
C PHE A 76 9.70 12.90 -24.20
N CYS A 77 9.01 11.76 -24.17
CA CYS A 77 9.60 10.48 -24.58
C CYS A 77 10.00 10.47 -26.06
N LYS A 78 9.18 11.05 -26.94
CA LYS A 78 9.51 11.22 -28.36
C LYS A 78 10.77 12.05 -28.55
N SER A 79 10.97 13.10 -27.75
CA SER A 79 12.19 13.91 -27.83
C SER A 79 13.46 13.16 -27.39
N LEU A 80 13.35 12.25 -26.42
CA LEU A 80 14.45 11.35 -26.05
C LEU A 80 14.73 10.33 -27.17
N GLU A 81 13.68 9.79 -27.79
CA GLU A 81 13.80 8.86 -28.91
C GLU A 81 14.51 9.52 -30.11
N ASP A 82 14.12 10.76 -30.44
CA ASP A 82 14.76 11.57 -31.46
C ASP A 82 16.24 11.86 -31.18
N MET A 83 16.63 11.93 -29.91
CA MET A 83 18.01 12.10 -29.49
C MET A 83 18.81 10.78 -29.59
N PHE A 84 18.19 9.65 -29.25
CA PHE A 84 18.86 8.35 -29.21
C PHE A 84 19.00 7.68 -30.57
N LYS A 85 18.12 7.98 -31.54
CA LYS A 85 18.21 7.43 -32.91
C LYS A 85 19.48 7.79 -33.67
N ILE A 86 20.24 8.78 -33.19
CA ILE A 86 21.57 9.11 -33.72
C ILE A 86 22.57 7.99 -33.44
N TYR A 87 22.41 7.29 -32.31
CA TYR A 87 23.39 6.33 -31.78
C TYR A 87 22.90 4.89 -31.76
N PHE A 88 21.61 4.66 -31.55
CA PHE A 88 21.01 3.33 -31.49
C PHE A 88 20.19 3.04 -32.73
N THR A 89 20.29 1.80 -33.22
CA THR A 89 19.40 1.23 -34.24
C THR A 89 18.49 0.19 -33.61
N ASN A 90 17.29 -0.01 -34.17
CA ASN A 90 16.34 -1.03 -33.73
C ASN A 90 16.08 -1.01 -32.21
N PHE A 91 15.82 0.16 -31.65
CA PHE A 91 15.48 0.32 -30.24
C PHE A 91 14.07 0.89 -30.11
N LYS A 92 13.51 0.79 -28.90
CA LYS A 92 12.25 1.41 -28.53
C LYS A 92 12.35 2.03 -27.14
N LEU A 93 11.71 3.18 -26.95
CA LEU A 93 11.48 3.75 -25.63
C LEU A 93 10.10 3.38 -25.12
N HIS A 94 10.06 2.85 -23.91
CA HIS A 94 8.84 2.45 -23.22
C HIS A 94 8.64 3.35 -22.01
N GLN A 95 7.54 4.11 -22.00
CA GLN A 95 7.03 4.66 -20.75
C GLN A 95 6.54 3.51 -19.87
N PHE A 96 6.85 3.58 -18.58
CA PHE A 96 6.35 2.62 -17.61
C PHE A 96 6.00 3.29 -16.28
N GLY A 97 5.68 2.49 -15.27
CA GLY A 97 5.40 2.97 -13.93
C GLY A 97 4.19 3.87 -13.86
N SER A 98 4.27 4.92 -13.04
CA SER A 98 3.11 5.76 -12.70
C SER A 98 2.55 6.55 -13.89
N SER A 99 3.34 6.73 -14.96
CA SER A 99 2.89 7.47 -16.15
C SER A 99 1.82 6.73 -16.94
N VAL A 100 1.83 5.39 -16.91
CA VAL A 100 0.98 4.57 -17.81
C VAL A 100 0.28 3.39 -17.12
N ASN A 101 0.54 3.13 -15.82
CA ASN A 101 -0.13 2.06 -15.08
C ASN A 101 -1.56 2.40 -14.60
N GLY A 102 -2.05 3.62 -14.84
CA GLY A 102 -3.39 4.08 -14.41
C GLY A 102 -3.45 4.70 -13.01
N LEU A 103 -2.37 4.64 -12.24
CA LEU A 103 -2.29 5.10 -10.85
C LEU A 103 -1.47 6.38 -10.66
N GLY A 104 -1.06 7.05 -11.74
CA GLY A 104 -0.24 8.26 -11.69
C GLY A 104 -0.90 9.43 -10.95
N PHE A 105 -0.07 10.19 -10.23
CA PHE A 105 -0.45 11.49 -9.67
C PHE A 105 0.14 12.62 -10.52
N LYS A 106 -0.50 13.79 -10.53
CA LYS A 106 0.12 15.01 -11.04
C LYS A 106 1.48 15.25 -10.37
N GLY A 107 2.46 15.68 -11.16
CA GLY A 107 3.85 15.84 -10.72
C GLY A 107 4.65 14.54 -10.54
N CYS A 108 4.05 13.34 -10.68
CA CYS A 108 4.84 12.12 -10.50
C CYS A 108 5.93 11.95 -11.57
N ASP A 109 7.00 11.24 -11.22
CA ASP A 109 8.12 10.97 -12.13
C ASP A 109 7.67 10.27 -13.43
N VAL A 110 8.46 10.46 -14.49
CA VAL A 110 8.33 9.74 -15.76
C VAL A 110 9.37 8.64 -15.78
N ASP A 111 8.91 7.40 -15.70
CA ASP A 111 9.77 6.23 -15.82
C ASP A 111 9.91 5.84 -17.30
N VAL A 112 11.13 5.82 -17.83
CA VAL A 112 11.42 5.49 -19.23
C VAL A 112 12.42 4.34 -19.31
N CYS A 113 12.13 3.33 -20.12
CA CYS A 113 13.02 2.21 -20.39
C CYS A 113 13.41 2.22 -21.86
N LEU A 114 14.71 2.21 -22.13
CA LEU A 114 15.24 1.89 -23.46
C LEU A 114 15.37 0.37 -23.57
N GLN A 115 14.71 -0.20 -24.57
CA GLN A 115 14.88 -1.61 -24.97
C GLN A 115 15.48 -1.65 -26.37
N THR A 116 16.55 -2.40 -26.51
CA THR A 116 17.17 -2.68 -27.80
C THR A 116 16.65 -4.03 -28.30
N LEU A 117 16.26 -4.11 -29.57
CA LEU A 117 15.75 -5.33 -30.18
C LEU A 117 16.95 -6.17 -30.64
N PHE A 118 17.54 -6.93 -29.72
CA PHE A 118 18.54 -7.96 -30.07
C PHE A 118 18.06 -9.33 -29.60
N HIS A 119 18.04 -10.28 -30.55
CA HIS A 119 17.61 -11.65 -30.31
C HIS A 119 18.82 -12.50 -29.91
N ASP A 120 18.82 -13.03 -28.68
CA ASP A 120 19.68 -14.12 -28.18
C ASP A 120 21.17 -14.13 -28.59
N GLU A 121 21.90 -13.05 -28.31
CA GLU A 121 23.35 -13.12 -28.13
C GLU A 121 23.81 -12.40 -26.85
N ASN A 122 24.79 -13.01 -26.17
CA ASN A 122 25.34 -12.51 -24.90
C ASN A 122 25.70 -11.02 -24.94
N TYR A 123 25.51 -10.34 -23.80
CA TYR A 123 26.01 -8.99 -23.58
C TYR A 123 27.50 -8.89 -23.93
N VAL A 124 27.87 -7.82 -24.63
CA VAL A 124 29.26 -7.52 -24.94
C VAL A 124 29.92 -6.89 -23.71
N THR A 125 31.08 -7.43 -23.33
CA THR A 125 31.94 -6.84 -22.30
C THR A 125 33.03 -6.02 -22.98
N LEU A 126 32.94 -4.70 -22.85
CA LEU A 126 34.00 -3.78 -23.29
C LEU A 126 34.85 -3.36 -22.09
N LYS A 127 36.12 -3.03 -22.35
CA LYS A 127 37.04 -2.50 -21.33
C LYS A 127 36.54 -1.16 -20.77
N ASP A 128 36.00 -0.32 -21.64
CA ASP A 128 35.51 1.03 -21.32
C ASP A 128 34.17 1.29 -22.01
N VAL A 129 33.40 2.24 -21.48
CA VAL A 129 32.17 2.71 -22.14
C VAL A 129 32.54 3.45 -23.43
N PRO A 130 31.94 3.14 -24.60
CA PRO A 130 32.22 3.81 -25.87
C PRO A 130 32.04 5.32 -25.82
N THR A 131 32.90 6.09 -26.48
CA THR A 131 32.70 7.55 -26.61
C THR A 131 31.63 7.82 -27.67
N LEU A 132 30.99 8.99 -27.60
CA LEU A 132 30.01 9.37 -28.61
C LEU A 132 30.65 9.47 -30.00
N ASP A 133 31.87 10.02 -30.07
CA ASP A 133 32.59 10.17 -31.35
C ASP A 133 33.00 8.80 -31.92
N SER A 134 33.39 7.83 -31.07
CA SER A 134 33.74 6.47 -31.53
C SER A 134 32.56 5.73 -32.17
N VAL A 135 31.31 6.10 -31.84
CA VAL A 135 30.13 5.54 -32.50
C VAL A 135 29.83 6.29 -33.80
N LEU A 136 30.04 7.61 -33.82
CA LEU A 136 29.79 8.46 -34.99
C LEU A 136 30.82 8.25 -36.11
N ASP A 137 32.07 7.97 -35.78
CA ASP A 137 33.15 7.68 -36.74
C ASP A 137 33.20 6.21 -37.18
N GLY A 138 32.34 5.36 -36.61
CA GLY A 138 32.23 3.93 -36.95
C GLY A 138 33.24 3.02 -36.24
N SER A 139 34.10 3.54 -35.37
CA SER A 139 35.07 2.73 -34.59
C SER A 139 34.37 1.71 -33.67
N VAL A 140 33.18 2.06 -33.18
CA VAL A 140 32.29 1.17 -32.44
C VAL A 140 30.95 1.11 -33.17
N SER A 141 30.58 -0.08 -33.65
CA SER A 141 29.32 -0.25 -34.36
C SER A 141 28.11 -0.01 -33.44
N GLN A 142 27.00 0.46 -34.03
CA GLN A 142 25.73 0.63 -33.32
C GLN A 142 25.14 -0.72 -32.83
N GLU A 143 25.49 -1.81 -33.50
CA GLU A 143 25.16 -3.18 -33.05
C GLU A 143 25.88 -3.52 -31.74
N THR A 144 27.19 -3.25 -31.67
CA THR A 144 27.97 -3.43 -30.43
C THR A 144 27.40 -2.59 -29.29
N LEU A 145 26.97 -1.36 -29.59
CA LEU A 145 26.34 -0.47 -28.61
C LEU A 145 25.04 -1.05 -28.05
N SER A 146 24.21 -1.64 -28.93
CA SER A 146 22.92 -2.22 -28.56
C SER A 146 23.07 -3.47 -27.68
N ARG A 147 24.22 -4.15 -27.76
CA ARG A 147 24.54 -5.35 -26.96
C ARG A 147 25.26 -5.04 -25.64
N LEU A 148 25.38 -3.77 -25.24
CA LEU A 148 26.00 -3.41 -23.97
C LEU A 148 25.18 -3.89 -22.77
N THR A 149 25.85 -4.24 -21.68
CA THR A 149 25.16 -4.44 -20.40
C THR A 149 24.36 -3.18 -20.00
N PRO A 150 23.23 -3.30 -19.28
CA PRO A 150 22.41 -2.15 -18.89
C PRO A 150 23.21 -1.05 -18.17
N LEU A 151 24.19 -1.45 -17.36
CA LEU A 151 25.09 -0.54 -16.66
C LEU A 151 25.93 0.32 -17.63
N TYR A 152 26.51 -0.30 -18.66
CA TYR A 152 27.34 0.39 -19.66
C TYR A 152 26.48 1.22 -20.61
N MET A 153 25.33 0.68 -21.03
CA MET A 153 24.36 1.39 -21.86
C MET A 153 23.86 2.66 -21.18
N LEU A 154 23.51 2.61 -19.89
CA LEU A 154 23.12 3.81 -19.14
C LEU A 154 24.24 4.84 -19.01
N ARG A 155 25.49 4.40 -18.84
CA ARG A 155 26.64 5.32 -18.83
C ARG A 155 26.82 5.99 -20.18
N PHE A 156 26.56 5.27 -21.27
CA PHE A 156 26.59 5.82 -22.63
C PHE A 156 25.43 6.80 -22.85
N VAL A 157 24.20 6.44 -22.49
CA VAL A 157 23.02 7.32 -22.52
C VAL A 157 23.29 8.61 -21.76
N ARG A 158 23.91 8.54 -20.57
CA ARG A 158 24.29 9.75 -19.82
C ARG A 158 25.22 10.68 -20.61
N ARG A 159 26.12 10.15 -21.46
CA ARG A 159 26.95 10.97 -22.35
C ARG A 159 26.09 11.64 -23.42
N ILE A 160 25.13 10.91 -24.00
CA ILE A 160 24.19 11.45 -25.00
C ILE A 160 23.39 12.62 -24.40
N LEU A 161 22.77 12.41 -23.22
CA LEU A 161 21.98 13.44 -22.53
C LEU A 161 22.82 14.69 -22.24
N ARG A 162 24.10 14.53 -21.88
CA ARG A 162 25.02 15.66 -21.65
C ARG A 162 25.45 16.41 -22.90
N ARG A 163 25.50 15.76 -24.07
CA ARG A 163 25.91 16.40 -25.32
C ARG A 163 24.73 17.09 -26.00
N HIS A 164 23.59 16.43 -26.05
CA HIS A 164 22.44 16.86 -26.85
C HIS A 164 21.29 17.44 -26.02
N GLY A 165 21.25 17.15 -24.72
CA GLY A 165 20.17 17.60 -23.83
C GLY A 165 20.46 18.91 -23.10
N THR A 166 21.57 19.61 -23.35
CA THR A 166 22.04 20.74 -22.51
C THR A 166 21.06 21.92 -22.42
N ALA A 167 20.22 22.13 -23.43
CA ALA A 167 19.20 23.18 -23.39
C ALA A 167 18.08 22.84 -22.37
N ASP A 168 17.59 21.60 -22.41
CA ASP A 168 16.36 21.18 -21.75
C ASP A 168 16.62 20.37 -20.46
N ILE A 169 17.68 19.58 -20.41
CA ILE A 169 18.02 18.71 -19.28
C ILE A 169 18.98 19.46 -18.34
N LYS A 170 18.53 19.74 -17.13
CA LYS A 170 19.34 20.43 -16.12
C LYS A 170 20.15 19.44 -15.30
N GLU A 171 21.39 19.80 -14.96
CA GLU A 171 22.20 19.02 -14.03
C GLU A 171 21.64 19.15 -12.59
N PRO A 172 21.78 18.12 -11.74
CA PRO A 172 22.57 16.91 -11.97
C PRO A 172 21.83 15.82 -12.76
N ILE A 173 22.52 15.18 -13.71
CA ILE A 173 22.14 13.85 -14.23
C ILE A 173 22.79 12.80 -13.31
N LEU A 174 22.00 12.25 -12.40
CA LEU A 174 22.45 11.29 -11.40
C LEU A 174 22.52 9.89 -11.97
N PHE A 175 23.54 9.13 -11.57
CA PHE A 175 23.66 7.71 -11.88
C PHE A 175 23.50 6.91 -10.60
N ILE A 176 22.44 6.10 -10.51
CA ILE A 176 22.14 5.31 -9.33
C ILE A 176 22.59 3.88 -9.58
N LYS A 177 23.66 3.47 -8.89
CA LYS A 177 24.22 2.12 -8.98
C LYS A 177 23.47 1.19 -8.01
N ALA A 178 22.34 0.66 -8.47
CA ALA A 178 21.54 -0.35 -7.78
C ALA A 178 21.53 -1.67 -8.59
N ARG A 179 20.78 -2.68 -8.12
CA ARG A 179 20.58 -3.95 -8.85
C ARG A 179 20.02 -3.70 -10.26
N CYS A 180 19.03 -2.82 -10.37
CA CYS A 180 18.60 -2.22 -11.62
C CYS A 180 19.17 -0.80 -11.66
N PRO A 181 20.28 -0.54 -12.38
CA PRO A 181 20.84 0.80 -12.46
C PRO A 181 19.86 1.74 -13.18
N ILE A 182 19.83 3.01 -12.76
CA ILE A 182 19.01 4.05 -13.39
C ILE A 182 19.77 5.37 -13.49
N LEU A 183 19.37 6.21 -14.44
CA LEU A 183 19.68 7.63 -14.46
C LEU A 183 18.50 8.42 -13.89
N ARG A 184 18.78 9.45 -13.09
CA ARG A 184 17.76 10.42 -12.66
C ARG A 184 18.13 11.80 -13.15
N PHE A 185 17.19 12.50 -13.80
CA PHE A 185 17.41 13.86 -14.28
C PHE A 185 16.10 14.64 -14.38
N TYR A 186 16.21 15.95 -14.55
CA TYR A 186 15.08 16.86 -14.75
C TYR A 186 15.13 17.44 -16.16
N ASN A 187 14.01 17.42 -16.87
CA ASN A 187 13.83 18.10 -18.15
C ASN A 187 12.93 19.34 -17.94
N ALA A 188 13.52 20.52 -18.08
CA ALA A 188 12.88 21.81 -17.86
C ALA A 188 11.90 22.21 -18.97
N LYS A 189 12.05 21.68 -20.19
CA LYS A 189 11.13 21.99 -21.30
C LYS A 189 9.75 21.39 -21.07
N TYR A 190 9.70 20.18 -20.53
CA TYR A 190 8.46 19.46 -20.26
C TYR A 190 8.05 19.48 -18.78
N ASP A 191 8.87 20.08 -17.92
CA ASP A 191 8.75 20.05 -16.45
C ASP A 191 8.58 18.63 -15.87
N VAL A 192 9.48 17.72 -16.24
CA VAL A 192 9.41 16.33 -15.77
C VAL A 192 10.71 15.87 -15.12
N PHE A 193 10.57 15.20 -13.98
CA PHE A 193 11.62 14.36 -13.42
C PHE A 193 11.55 12.98 -14.07
N CYS A 194 12.69 12.46 -14.51
CA CYS A 194 12.76 11.19 -15.21
C CYS A 194 13.68 10.21 -14.49
N ASP A 195 13.14 9.01 -14.23
CA ASP A 195 13.89 7.82 -13.86
C ASP A 195 14.06 6.96 -15.12
N PHE A 196 15.27 6.97 -15.68
CA PHE A 196 15.59 6.32 -16.94
C PHE A 196 16.38 5.02 -16.72
N SER A 197 15.94 3.94 -17.34
CA SER A 197 16.54 2.60 -17.25
C SER A 197 16.79 2.00 -18.64
N CYS A 198 17.59 0.94 -18.69
CA CYS A 198 17.81 0.13 -19.88
C CYS A 198 17.44 -1.32 -19.56
N GLU A 199 16.77 -2.00 -20.49
CA GLU A 199 16.44 -3.43 -20.40
C GLU A 199 15.68 -3.85 -19.12
N SER A 200 14.70 -3.04 -18.70
CA SER A 200 13.91 -3.25 -17.47
C SER A 200 12.60 -4.02 -17.70
N GLU A 201 12.68 -5.23 -18.27
CA GLU A 201 11.51 -6.05 -18.64
C GLU A 201 10.55 -6.30 -17.47
N ASN A 202 11.08 -6.52 -16.26
CA ASN A 202 10.24 -6.72 -15.06
C ASN A 202 9.41 -5.48 -14.72
N SER A 203 9.98 -4.28 -14.87
CA SER A 203 9.25 -3.04 -14.60
C SER A 203 8.13 -2.82 -15.62
N LEU A 204 8.34 -3.23 -16.87
CA LEU A 204 7.32 -3.23 -17.91
C LEU A 204 6.19 -4.22 -17.60
N ARG A 205 6.52 -5.45 -17.19
CA ARG A 205 5.54 -6.47 -16.76
C ARG A 205 4.68 -5.99 -15.59
N ASN A 206 5.34 -5.46 -14.55
CA ASN A 206 4.66 -4.90 -13.37
C ASN A 206 3.74 -3.73 -13.74
N THR A 207 4.14 -2.91 -14.71
CA THR A 207 3.32 -1.80 -15.22
C THR A 207 2.10 -2.32 -15.98
N ARG A 208 2.27 -3.31 -16.85
CA ARG A 208 1.19 -3.90 -17.65
C ARG A 208 0.14 -4.58 -16.78
N VAL A 209 0.55 -5.35 -15.76
CA VAL A 209 -0.42 -6.00 -14.85
C VAL A 209 -1.22 -4.97 -14.06
N LEU A 210 -0.60 -3.91 -13.54
CA LEU A 210 -1.32 -2.84 -12.86
C LEU A 210 -2.29 -2.11 -13.79
N ARG A 211 -1.89 -1.85 -15.05
CA ARG A 211 -2.75 -1.21 -16.04
C ARG A 211 -3.98 -2.06 -16.34
N LEU A 212 -3.81 -3.37 -16.53
CA LEU A 212 -4.92 -4.30 -16.77
C LEU A 212 -5.86 -4.34 -15.56
N ILE A 213 -5.34 -4.44 -14.33
CA ILE A 213 -6.15 -4.45 -13.11
C ILE A 213 -6.96 -3.16 -12.96
N CYS A 214 -6.41 -2.00 -13.31
CA CYS A 214 -7.15 -0.73 -13.31
C CYS A 214 -8.37 -0.76 -14.26
N GLN A 215 -8.39 -1.64 -15.26
CA GLN A 215 -9.52 -1.81 -16.17
C GLN A 215 -10.49 -2.93 -15.74
N LEU A 216 -10.08 -3.81 -14.83
CA LEU A 216 -10.93 -4.88 -14.30
C LEU A 216 -11.94 -4.37 -13.27
N ASP A 217 -11.52 -3.47 -12.38
CA ASP A 217 -12.40 -2.91 -11.35
C ASP A 217 -11.95 -1.50 -10.92
N GLU A 218 -12.86 -0.52 -10.99
CA GLU A 218 -12.55 0.88 -10.67
C GLU A 218 -12.23 1.10 -9.18
N ARG A 219 -12.73 0.25 -8.28
CA ARG A 219 -12.49 0.36 -6.84
C ARG A 219 -11.03 0.14 -6.52
N PHE A 220 -10.32 -0.69 -7.29
CA PHE A 220 -8.87 -0.83 -7.19
C PHE A 220 -8.16 0.52 -7.41
N VAL A 221 -8.55 1.26 -8.45
CA VAL A 221 -7.94 2.56 -8.78
C VAL A 221 -8.11 3.55 -7.63
N VAL A 222 -9.33 3.61 -7.08
CA VAL A 222 -9.66 4.48 -5.94
C VAL A 222 -8.83 4.12 -4.71
N LEU A 223 -8.85 2.86 -4.29
CA LEU A 223 -8.13 2.41 -3.10
C LEU A 223 -6.62 2.58 -3.27
N ALA A 224 -6.06 2.14 -4.40
CA ALA A 224 -4.63 2.22 -4.66
C ALA A 224 -4.13 3.67 -4.64
N LYS A 225 -4.90 4.63 -5.19
CA LYS A 225 -4.54 6.06 -5.12
C LYS A 225 -4.62 6.59 -3.69
N LEU A 226 -5.71 6.37 -2.96
CA LEU A 226 -5.86 6.86 -1.59
C LEU A 226 -4.81 6.28 -0.65
N VAL A 227 -4.60 4.96 -0.68
CA VAL A 227 -3.63 4.25 0.17
C VAL A 227 -2.19 4.65 -0.17
N ARG A 228 -1.86 4.85 -1.45
CA ARG A 228 -0.53 5.37 -1.83
C ARG A 228 -0.31 6.81 -1.38
N TYR A 229 -1.32 7.66 -1.49
CA TYR A 229 -1.23 9.04 -1.03
C TYR A 229 -1.09 9.11 0.49
N TRP A 230 -1.92 8.36 1.22
CA TRP A 230 -1.80 8.17 2.67
C TRP A 230 -0.39 7.73 3.06
N GLY A 231 0.18 6.74 2.37
CA GLY A 231 1.54 6.28 2.68
C GLY A 231 2.65 7.28 2.34
N LYS A 232 2.49 8.03 1.24
CA LYS A 232 3.45 9.07 0.83
C LYS A 232 3.44 10.25 1.79
N TYR A 233 2.25 10.75 2.12
CA TYR A 233 2.07 11.82 3.09
C TYR A 233 2.42 11.37 4.52
N GLY A 234 2.12 10.12 4.84
CA GLY A 234 2.59 9.44 6.04
C GLY A 234 4.11 9.28 6.12
N GLY A 235 4.85 9.51 5.02
CA GLY A 235 6.30 9.48 4.98
C GLY A 235 6.91 8.09 5.16
N PHE A 236 6.15 7.02 4.95
CA PHE A 236 6.64 5.63 4.92
C PHE A 236 6.60 5.01 3.52
N VAL A 237 5.99 5.68 2.54
CA VAL A 237 6.12 5.37 1.10
C VAL A 237 6.99 6.44 0.43
N GLY A 238 7.95 6.02 -0.39
CA GLY A 238 8.80 6.92 -1.17
C GLY A 238 10.18 6.35 -1.45
N ASP A 239 11.10 7.25 -1.78
CA ASP A 239 12.51 6.92 -2.03
C ASP A 239 13.28 6.57 -0.76
N ILE A 240 14.29 5.71 -0.88
CA ILE A 240 15.31 5.34 0.14
C ILE A 240 14.71 4.80 1.44
N ASP A 241 15.03 3.55 1.77
CA ASP A 241 14.67 2.87 3.01
C ASP A 241 13.16 2.75 3.32
N ARG A 242 12.30 3.30 2.47
CA ARG A 242 10.83 3.35 2.57
C ARG A 242 10.18 2.30 1.66
N PHE A 243 8.88 2.07 1.84
CA PHE A 243 8.10 1.27 0.91
C PHE A 243 8.05 1.96 -0.45
N ASN A 244 8.23 1.21 -1.54
CA ASN A 244 7.96 1.74 -2.86
C ASN A 244 6.44 1.76 -3.14
N SER A 245 6.01 2.62 -4.06
CA SER A 245 4.59 2.74 -4.46
C SER A 245 4.00 1.44 -5.04
N TYR A 246 4.85 0.59 -5.63
CA TYR A 246 4.43 -0.67 -6.24
C TYR A 246 4.00 -1.69 -5.17
N ALA A 247 4.77 -1.83 -4.08
CA ALA A 247 4.42 -2.67 -2.94
C ALA A 247 3.05 -2.29 -2.34
N PHE A 248 2.74 -0.98 -2.27
CA PHE A 248 1.44 -0.51 -1.81
C PHE A 248 0.30 -0.84 -2.79
N SER A 249 0.58 -0.89 -4.09
CA SER A 249 -0.39 -1.37 -5.08
C SER A 249 -0.63 -2.87 -4.90
N LEU A 250 0.41 -3.65 -4.59
CA LEU A 250 0.29 -5.08 -4.28
C LEU A 250 -0.47 -5.35 -2.98
N PHE A 251 -0.33 -4.51 -1.94
CA PHE A 251 -1.17 -4.63 -0.73
C PHE A 251 -2.65 -4.44 -1.06
N VAL A 252 -3.00 -3.44 -1.87
CA VAL A 252 -4.40 -3.26 -2.28
C VAL A 252 -4.90 -4.43 -3.12
N ILE A 253 -4.09 -4.96 -4.05
CA ILE A 253 -4.44 -6.16 -4.82
C ILE A 253 -4.72 -7.34 -3.89
N TYR A 254 -3.78 -7.63 -2.97
CA TYR A 254 -3.92 -8.75 -2.05
C TYR A 254 -5.16 -8.63 -1.16
N PHE A 255 -5.42 -7.43 -0.64
CA PHE A 255 -6.64 -7.16 0.12
C PHE A 255 -7.89 -7.42 -0.72
N LEU A 256 -7.98 -6.90 -1.93
CA LEU A 256 -9.14 -7.07 -2.82
C LEU A 256 -9.32 -8.52 -3.31
N GLN A 257 -8.28 -9.35 -3.27
CA GLN A 257 -8.36 -10.80 -3.48
C GLN A 257 -8.94 -11.55 -2.27
N ASN A 258 -8.87 -10.96 -1.07
CA ASN A 258 -9.22 -11.60 0.20
C ASN A 258 -10.48 -10.99 0.87
N VAL A 259 -11.14 -10.03 0.22
CA VAL A 259 -12.51 -9.63 0.59
C VAL A 259 -13.53 -10.67 0.11
N HIS A 260 -14.70 -10.73 0.74
CA HIS A 260 -15.74 -11.70 0.42
C HIS A 260 -17.07 -11.04 0.04
N PRO A 261 -17.59 -11.28 -1.17
CA PRO A 261 -16.95 -11.95 -2.31
C PRO A 261 -15.66 -11.23 -2.78
N PRO A 262 -14.73 -11.88 -3.51
CA PRO A 262 -13.50 -11.22 -3.98
C PRO A 262 -13.80 -10.12 -5.01
N VAL A 263 -13.10 -8.99 -4.88
CA VAL A 263 -13.15 -7.89 -5.86
C VAL A 263 -12.22 -8.16 -7.03
N LEU A 264 -11.05 -8.75 -6.77
CA LEU A 264 -10.09 -9.14 -7.80
C LEU A 264 -9.80 -10.65 -7.72
N PRO A 265 -9.62 -11.33 -8.86
CA PRO A 265 -9.11 -12.70 -8.85
C PRO A 265 -7.60 -12.74 -8.48
N PRO A 266 -7.06 -13.93 -8.12
CA PRO A 266 -5.62 -14.14 -8.00
C PRO A 266 -4.85 -13.67 -9.24
N LEU A 267 -3.64 -13.12 -9.08
CA LEU A 267 -2.89 -12.61 -10.25
C LEU A 267 -2.50 -13.74 -11.21
N GLN A 268 -2.35 -14.97 -10.73
CA GLN A 268 -2.16 -16.16 -11.57
C GLN A 268 -3.26 -16.26 -12.63
N GLU A 269 -4.53 -16.14 -12.22
CA GLU A 269 -5.66 -16.21 -13.16
C GLU A 269 -5.62 -15.06 -14.18
N ILE A 270 -5.27 -13.84 -13.73
CA ILE A 270 -5.14 -12.67 -14.62
C ILE A 270 -4.02 -12.89 -15.65
N ILE A 271 -2.88 -13.41 -15.19
CA ILE A 271 -1.71 -13.68 -16.04
C ILE A 271 -2.03 -14.78 -17.06
N ASP A 272 -2.68 -15.86 -16.64
CA ASP A 272 -2.98 -17.01 -17.50
C ASP A 272 -4.00 -16.66 -18.59
N LYS A 273 -4.98 -15.80 -18.27
CA LYS A 273 -6.06 -15.38 -19.18
C LYS A 273 -5.73 -14.15 -20.04
N SER A 274 -4.54 -13.58 -19.93
CA SER A 274 -4.16 -12.35 -20.64
C SER A 274 -3.07 -12.56 -21.68
N ASN A 275 -3.37 -12.22 -22.94
CA ASN A 275 -2.38 -12.12 -23.99
C ASN A 275 -1.62 -10.79 -23.94
N TYR A 276 -2.25 -9.73 -23.45
CA TYR A 276 -1.62 -8.42 -23.21
C TYR A 276 -0.40 -8.53 -22.30
N LEU A 277 -0.46 -9.37 -21.26
CA LEU A 277 0.67 -9.61 -20.36
C LEU A 277 1.81 -10.42 -20.99
N LYS A 278 1.61 -10.98 -22.18
CA LYS A 278 2.66 -11.64 -22.99
C LYS A 278 3.30 -10.71 -24.02
N THR A 279 2.72 -9.54 -24.27
CA THR A 279 3.29 -8.52 -25.18
C THR A 279 4.52 -7.84 -24.60
N ALA A 280 5.30 -7.14 -25.43
CA ALA A 280 6.41 -6.31 -24.97
C ALA A 280 6.00 -4.83 -24.72
N SER A 281 4.84 -4.38 -25.20
CA SER A 281 4.47 -2.96 -25.16
C SER A 281 3.29 -2.67 -24.23
N VAL A 282 3.47 -1.67 -23.36
CA VAL A 282 2.37 -1.14 -22.54
C VAL A 282 1.29 -0.48 -23.40
N ALA A 283 1.63 -0.07 -24.63
CA ALA A 283 0.76 0.67 -25.55
C ALA A 283 -0.23 -0.21 -26.34
N ASP A 284 -0.15 -1.54 -26.23
CA ASP A 284 -1.00 -2.48 -26.97
C ASP A 284 -2.42 -2.59 -26.35
N VAL A 285 -3.13 -1.46 -26.30
CA VAL A 285 -4.42 -1.31 -25.63
C VAL A 285 -5.53 -2.16 -26.27
N SER A 286 -5.46 -2.41 -27.58
CA SER A 286 -6.43 -3.26 -28.27
C SER A 286 -6.44 -4.69 -27.71
N VAL A 287 -5.26 -5.28 -27.50
CA VAL A 287 -5.11 -6.62 -26.91
C VAL A 287 -5.64 -6.63 -25.48
N MET A 288 -5.37 -5.58 -24.71
CA MET A 288 -5.90 -5.45 -23.35
C MET A 288 -7.44 -5.41 -23.35
N ILE A 289 -8.08 -4.66 -24.25
CA ILE A 289 -9.55 -4.59 -24.37
C ILE A 289 -10.15 -5.95 -24.72
N GLU A 290 -9.48 -6.74 -25.56
CA GLU A 290 -9.91 -8.10 -25.87
C GLU A 290 -9.81 -9.00 -24.64
N ASP A 291 -8.70 -8.95 -23.90
CA ASP A 291 -8.51 -9.74 -22.68
C ASP A 291 -9.57 -9.44 -21.61
N LEU A 292 -10.04 -8.19 -21.50
CA LEU A 292 -11.08 -7.82 -20.51
C LEU A 292 -12.36 -8.65 -20.67
N LYS A 293 -12.66 -9.12 -21.88
CA LYS A 293 -13.84 -9.98 -22.14
C LYS A 293 -13.71 -11.37 -21.52
N ASN A 294 -12.50 -11.79 -21.13
CA ASN A 294 -12.24 -13.08 -20.48
C ASN A 294 -12.58 -13.07 -18.98
N PHE A 295 -12.87 -11.90 -18.41
CA PHE A 295 -13.14 -11.71 -16.99
C PHE A 295 -14.60 -11.34 -16.76
N LYS A 296 -15.22 -11.97 -15.76
CA LYS A 296 -16.54 -11.57 -15.29
C LYS A 296 -16.40 -10.40 -14.31
N PRO A 297 -17.34 -9.45 -14.28
CA PRO A 297 -17.40 -8.45 -13.21
C PRO A 297 -17.45 -9.10 -11.83
N SER A 298 -16.87 -8.44 -10.84
CA SER A 298 -16.92 -8.92 -9.45
C SER A 298 -18.36 -8.95 -8.93
N GLU A 299 -18.71 -9.99 -8.19
CA GLU A 299 -19.97 -10.11 -7.47
C GLU A 299 -20.01 -9.26 -6.18
N ASN A 300 -18.86 -8.73 -5.76
CA ASN A 300 -18.77 -7.88 -4.58
C ASN A 300 -19.41 -6.51 -4.90
N THR A 301 -20.39 -6.10 -4.09
CA THR A 301 -21.09 -4.80 -4.23
C THR A 301 -20.65 -3.75 -3.20
N THR A 302 -19.63 -4.05 -2.39
CA THR A 302 -19.12 -3.15 -1.35
C THR A 302 -18.54 -1.89 -2.00
N PRO A 303 -18.98 -0.69 -1.59
CA PRO A 303 -18.49 0.56 -2.16
C PRO A 303 -17.03 0.81 -1.76
N ALA A 304 -16.31 1.56 -2.60
CA ALA A 304 -14.89 1.87 -2.39
C ALA A 304 -14.62 2.54 -1.02
N GLU A 305 -15.54 3.38 -0.53
CA GLU A 305 -15.45 4.01 0.78
C GLU A 305 -15.36 2.98 1.92
N LYS A 306 -16.24 1.97 1.89
CA LYS A 306 -16.23 0.90 2.89
C LYS A 306 -15.02 -0.02 2.71
N LEU A 307 -14.65 -0.35 1.48
CA LEU A 307 -13.45 -1.13 1.19
C LEU A 307 -12.17 -0.43 1.68
N LEU A 308 -12.11 0.91 1.63
CA LEU A 308 -10.99 1.68 2.17
C LEU A 308 -10.90 1.52 3.70
N ARG A 309 -12.01 1.62 4.42
CA ARG A 309 -12.05 1.30 5.86
C ARG A 309 -11.56 -0.12 6.10
N ASP A 310 -12.16 -1.08 5.40
CA ASP A 310 -11.89 -2.51 5.58
C ASP A 310 -10.41 -2.85 5.26
N PHE A 311 -9.77 -2.15 4.32
CA PHE A 311 -8.33 -2.28 4.04
C PHE A 311 -7.46 -2.00 5.27
N PHE A 312 -7.76 -0.92 6.00
CA PHE A 312 -6.97 -0.54 7.17
C PHE A 312 -7.16 -1.52 8.32
N PHE A 313 -8.39 -1.96 8.58
CA PHE A 313 -8.67 -2.98 9.60
C PHE A 313 -8.09 -4.34 9.24
N PHE A 314 -8.13 -4.73 7.97
CA PHE A 314 -7.51 -5.95 7.48
C PHE A 314 -6.01 -5.96 7.81
N TYR A 315 -5.28 -4.90 7.44
CA TYR A 315 -3.85 -4.84 7.69
C TYR A 315 -3.47 -4.57 9.14
N LEU A 316 -4.33 -3.92 9.93
CA LEU A 316 -4.13 -3.79 11.38
C LEU A 316 -4.13 -5.16 12.08
N ASN A 317 -5.01 -6.05 11.63
CA ASN A 317 -5.17 -7.39 12.16
C ASN A 317 -4.31 -8.44 11.43
N PHE A 318 -3.61 -8.08 10.35
CA PHE A 318 -2.85 -9.03 9.55
C PHE A 318 -1.62 -9.57 10.32
N ASP A 319 -1.32 -10.86 10.12
CA ASP A 319 -0.13 -11.50 10.67
C ASP A 319 1.07 -11.31 9.72
N PHE A 320 1.90 -10.30 9.99
CA PHE A 320 3.08 -9.99 9.18
C PHE A 320 4.26 -10.96 9.35
N GLU A 321 4.12 -12.02 10.15
CA GLU A 321 5.00 -13.19 10.05
C GLU A 321 4.70 -14.09 8.86
N ARG A 322 3.69 -13.73 8.06
CA ARG A 322 3.37 -14.37 6.79
C ARG A 322 3.90 -13.57 5.61
N VAL A 323 4.28 -14.28 4.56
CA VAL A 323 4.56 -13.71 3.24
C VAL A 323 3.25 -13.62 2.47
N LEU A 324 2.91 -12.42 1.99
CA LEU A 324 1.76 -12.19 1.13
C LEU A 324 2.11 -12.62 -0.30
N LEU A 325 1.22 -13.40 -0.94
CA LEU A 325 1.41 -13.94 -2.29
C LEU A 325 0.27 -13.47 -3.22
N PRO A 326 0.36 -12.25 -3.78
CA PRO A 326 -0.63 -11.75 -4.74
C PRO A 326 -0.82 -12.66 -5.98
N TYR A 327 0.21 -13.44 -6.34
CA TYR A 327 0.15 -14.44 -7.40
C TYR A 327 -0.98 -15.45 -7.18
N SER A 328 -0.99 -16.13 -6.03
CA SER A 328 -2.01 -17.13 -5.66
C SER A 328 -3.21 -16.55 -4.91
N GLY A 329 -3.15 -15.27 -4.50
CA GLY A 329 -4.15 -14.66 -3.62
C GLY A 329 -4.11 -15.16 -2.18
N SER A 330 -3.03 -15.84 -1.77
CA SER A 330 -2.89 -16.47 -0.47
C SER A 330 -1.66 -15.97 0.30
N SER A 331 -1.45 -16.47 1.52
CA SER A 331 -0.23 -16.20 2.27
C SER A 331 0.31 -17.47 2.89
N VAL A 332 1.59 -17.46 3.28
CA VAL A 332 2.26 -18.58 3.94
C VAL A 332 3.15 -18.08 5.08
N GLN A 333 3.36 -18.89 6.13
CA GLN A 333 4.28 -18.51 7.21
C GLN A 333 5.69 -18.35 6.65
N LYS A 334 6.46 -17.36 7.12
CA LYS A 334 7.86 -17.16 6.69
C LYS A 334 8.72 -18.41 6.87
N SER A 335 8.47 -19.20 7.92
CA SER A 335 9.16 -20.47 8.20
C SER A 335 8.86 -21.58 7.18
N GLU A 336 7.74 -21.46 6.47
CA GLU A 336 7.26 -22.44 5.47
C GLU A 336 7.44 -21.92 4.04
N PHE A 337 7.82 -20.65 3.86
CA PHE A 337 7.98 -20.05 2.56
C PHE A 337 9.25 -20.57 1.86
N SER A 338 9.08 -21.02 0.62
CA SER A 338 10.19 -21.36 -0.29
C SER A 338 9.87 -20.80 -1.68
N PRO A 339 10.76 -19.99 -2.29
CA PRO A 339 10.52 -19.49 -3.64
C PRO A 339 10.55 -20.64 -4.65
N VAL A 340 9.64 -20.61 -5.62
CA VAL A 340 9.50 -21.66 -6.66
C VAL A 340 10.56 -21.53 -7.77
N ASP A 341 11.29 -20.41 -7.82
CA ASP A 341 12.14 -20.07 -8.95
C ASP A 341 13.60 -20.54 -8.77
N ASN A 342 14.18 -21.16 -9.80
CA ASN A 342 15.61 -21.54 -9.86
C ASN A 342 16.54 -20.35 -10.16
N SER A 343 16.15 -19.10 -9.85
CA SER A 343 16.87 -17.90 -10.29
C SER A 343 18.21 -17.66 -9.57
N GLY A 344 18.56 -18.48 -8.57
CA GLY A 344 19.75 -18.33 -7.73
C GLY A 344 19.70 -17.13 -6.77
N ASP A 345 18.61 -16.35 -6.78
CA ASP A 345 18.37 -15.26 -5.85
C ASP A 345 17.67 -15.76 -4.59
N ASN A 346 18.11 -15.29 -3.42
CA ASN A 346 17.44 -15.56 -2.16
C ASN A 346 16.33 -14.54 -1.90
N PHE A 347 15.16 -15.03 -1.50
CA PHE A 347 14.08 -14.17 -1.02
C PHE A 347 14.46 -13.51 0.31
N MET A 348 14.61 -12.19 0.29
CA MET A 348 15.00 -11.43 1.48
C MET A 348 13.76 -11.04 2.29
N PHE A 349 13.52 -11.76 3.39
CA PHE A 349 12.44 -11.45 4.32
C PHE A 349 12.65 -10.07 4.98
N GLY A 350 11.55 -9.33 5.10
CA GLY A 350 11.48 -8.09 5.87
C GLY A 350 10.51 -8.20 7.04
N THR A 351 10.39 -7.11 7.82
CA THR A 351 9.34 -6.97 8.84
C THR A 351 7.95 -7.17 8.23
N VAL A 352 7.75 -6.63 7.03
CA VAL A 352 6.60 -6.90 6.17
C VAL A 352 7.14 -7.53 4.89
N SER A 353 6.53 -8.60 4.39
CA SER A 353 7.00 -9.33 3.19
C SER A 353 5.86 -9.59 2.21
N ILE A 354 5.99 -9.08 0.99
CA ILE A 354 5.05 -9.32 -0.12
C ILE A 354 5.82 -9.71 -1.38
N GLN A 355 5.48 -10.85 -1.94
CA GLN A 355 6.16 -11.40 -3.10
C GLN A 355 5.79 -10.63 -4.37
N ASP A 356 6.78 -10.40 -5.25
CA ASP A 356 6.52 -9.92 -6.60
C ASP A 356 5.92 -11.04 -7.47
N PRO A 357 4.83 -10.77 -8.23
CA PRO A 357 4.08 -11.79 -8.96
C PRO A 357 4.78 -12.36 -10.20
N PHE A 358 5.90 -11.78 -10.64
CA PHE A 358 6.69 -12.30 -11.78
C PHE A 358 8.08 -12.76 -11.36
N ARG A 359 8.59 -12.25 -10.24
CA ARG A 359 9.86 -12.64 -9.63
C ARG A 359 9.60 -13.23 -8.25
N HIS A 360 9.29 -14.52 -8.18
CA HIS A 360 8.87 -15.15 -6.92
C HIS A 360 9.99 -15.20 -5.86
N SER A 361 11.25 -15.06 -6.27
CA SER A 361 12.40 -14.87 -5.38
C SER A 361 12.61 -13.43 -4.89
N TYR A 362 11.76 -12.48 -5.28
CA TYR A 362 11.88 -11.07 -4.92
C TYR A 362 10.77 -10.61 -3.97
N ASN A 363 11.17 -9.99 -2.86
CA ASN A 363 10.28 -9.33 -1.93
C ASN A 363 10.13 -7.85 -2.34
N ALA A 364 8.92 -7.44 -2.72
CA ALA A 364 8.66 -6.07 -3.18
C ALA A 364 8.80 -5.01 -2.06
N THR A 365 8.89 -5.43 -0.79
CA THR A 365 9.11 -4.55 0.37
C THR A 365 10.55 -4.52 0.86
N THR A 366 11.51 -5.14 0.16
CA THR A 366 12.94 -5.17 0.61
C THR A 366 13.52 -3.78 0.85
N SER A 367 13.03 -2.74 0.17
CA SER A 367 13.49 -1.37 0.39
C SER A 367 13.07 -0.81 1.75
N ALA A 368 11.96 -1.27 2.34
CA ALA A 368 11.43 -0.74 3.58
C ALA A 368 12.19 -1.31 4.78
N ASN A 369 12.88 -0.44 5.54
CA ASN A 369 13.53 -0.85 6.78
C ASN A 369 12.55 -0.92 7.95
N PHE A 370 13.02 -1.42 9.10
CA PHE A 370 12.23 -1.58 10.31
C PHE A 370 11.53 -0.29 10.76
N LYS A 371 12.22 0.86 10.73
CA LYS A 371 11.66 2.16 11.14
C LYS A 371 10.39 2.51 10.37
N TYR A 372 10.39 2.34 9.05
CA TYR A 372 9.23 2.68 8.23
C TYR A 372 8.14 1.62 8.25
N CYS A 373 8.50 0.35 8.51
CA CYS A 373 7.52 -0.70 8.81
C CYS A 373 6.74 -0.39 10.10
N VAL A 374 7.45 0.03 11.15
CA VAL A 374 6.82 0.49 12.40
C VAL A 374 5.95 1.72 12.15
N LYS A 375 6.44 2.71 11.39
CA LYS A 375 5.63 3.89 11.04
C LYS A 375 4.35 3.53 10.28
N PHE A 376 4.41 2.57 9.36
CA PHE A 376 3.24 2.03 8.66
C PHE A 376 2.26 1.39 9.65
N MET A 377 2.72 0.52 10.55
CA MET A 377 1.87 -0.14 11.56
C MET A 377 1.22 0.87 12.52
N SER A 378 1.98 1.86 13.01
CA SER A 378 1.45 2.93 13.86
C SER A 378 0.43 3.80 13.13
N SER A 379 0.62 4.02 11.83
CA SER A 379 -0.34 4.76 11.01
C SER A 379 -1.64 3.96 10.78
N LEU A 380 -1.57 2.62 10.70
CA LEU A 380 -2.77 1.77 10.67
C LEU A 380 -3.58 1.92 11.97
N VAL A 381 -2.91 1.93 13.12
CA VAL A 381 -3.54 2.15 14.43
C VAL A 381 -4.26 3.50 14.46
N GLN A 382 -3.56 4.57 14.07
CA GLN A 382 -4.12 5.93 14.04
C GLN A 382 -5.36 6.01 13.14
N VAL A 383 -5.28 5.48 11.91
CA VAL A 383 -6.40 5.51 10.97
C VAL A 383 -7.59 4.70 11.48
N CYS A 384 -7.34 3.49 12.01
CA CYS A 384 -8.43 2.67 12.53
C CYS A 384 -9.08 3.32 13.76
N ASP A 385 -8.31 4.01 14.63
CA ASP A 385 -8.87 4.80 15.74
C ASP A 385 -9.73 5.98 15.24
N ILE A 386 -9.33 6.66 14.17
CA ILE A 386 -10.15 7.71 13.53
C ILE A 386 -11.50 7.14 13.04
N TYR A 387 -11.50 5.93 12.47
CA TYR A 387 -12.73 5.23 12.10
C TYR A 387 -13.63 4.86 13.29
N GLN A 388 -13.10 4.78 14.51
CA GLN A 388 -13.87 4.45 15.72
C GLN A 388 -14.67 5.63 16.28
N ASP A 389 -14.42 6.85 15.79
CA ASP A 389 -15.10 8.05 16.26
C ASP A 389 -16.00 8.62 15.18
N SER A 390 -17.31 8.52 15.40
CA SER A 390 -18.33 8.96 14.45
C SER A 390 -18.27 10.46 14.16
N GLU A 391 -17.76 11.28 15.08
CA GLU A 391 -17.66 12.73 14.88
C GLU A 391 -16.69 13.09 13.74
N ASN A 392 -15.66 12.26 13.52
CA ASN A 392 -14.73 12.45 12.41
C ASN A 392 -15.38 12.28 11.03
N TRP A 393 -16.60 11.76 10.95
CA TRP A 393 -17.28 11.46 9.69
C TRP A 393 -18.47 12.40 9.41
N LEU A 394 -18.62 13.46 10.22
CA LEU A 394 -19.64 14.48 10.09
C LEU A 394 -19.09 15.74 9.38
N PRO A 395 -19.77 16.27 8.34
CA PRO A 395 -19.31 17.45 7.60
C PRO A 395 -19.09 18.71 8.44
N GLU A 396 -19.79 18.84 9.56
CA GLU A 396 -19.69 19.98 10.47
C GLU A 396 -18.38 20.00 11.27
N THR A 397 -17.67 18.88 11.32
CA THR A 397 -16.41 18.73 12.07
C THR A 397 -15.22 19.32 11.30
N GLU A 398 -14.30 19.94 12.04
CA GLU A 398 -13.03 20.36 11.48
C GLU A 398 -12.21 19.14 11.05
N MET A 399 -11.75 19.11 9.78
CA MET A 399 -10.96 18.01 9.22
C MET A 399 -11.69 16.66 9.27
N TRP A 400 -12.85 16.56 8.63
CA TRP A 400 -13.71 15.37 8.61
C TRP A 400 -13.49 14.45 7.39
N GLY A 401 -13.95 13.21 7.48
CA GLY A 401 -13.92 12.22 6.41
C GLY A 401 -12.50 11.86 5.99
N LEU A 402 -12.23 11.94 4.68
CA LEU A 402 -10.87 11.74 4.15
C LEU A 402 -9.87 12.73 4.74
N CYS A 403 -10.26 13.96 5.06
CA CYS A 403 -9.36 14.94 5.67
C CYS A 403 -8.82 14.42 7.01
N SER A 404 -9.62 13.69 7.79
CA SER A 404 -9.17 13.07 9.04
C SER A 404 -8.09 12.02 8.79
N LEU A 405 -8.26 11.19 7.74
CA LEU A 405 -7.35 10.11 7.37
C LEU A 405 -6.01 10.60 6.84
N LEU A 406 -6.02 11.75 6.18
CA LEU A 406 -4.86 12.32 5.49
C LEU A 406 -4.04 13.26 6.40
N LYS A 407 -4.29 13.26 7.71
CA LYS A 407 -3.48 13.99 8.68
C LYS A 407 -2.04 13.46 8.72
N PRO A 408 -1.03 14.32 9.00
CA PRO A 408 0.32 13.86 9.24
C PRO A 408 0.32 12.84 10.39
N PRO A 409 1.10 11.76 10.29
CA PRO A 409 1.12 10.75 11.32
C PRO A 409 1.72 11.33 12.59
N THR A 410 1.01 11.13 13.70
CA THR A 410 1.53 11.47 15.02
C THR A 410 2.78 10.62 15.29
N ASN A 411 3.80 11.19 15.95
CA ASN A 411 4.94 10.38 16.39
C ASN A 411 4.43 9.19 17.24
N GLU A 412 4.91 7.99 16.96
CA GLU A 412 4.50 6.75 17.62
C GLU A 412 4.50 6.85 19.15
N ILE A 413 5.48 7.52 19.75
CA ILE A 413 5.54 7.70 21.21
C ILE A 413 4.35 8.53 21.70
N LYS A 414 4.01 9.59 20.95
CA LYS A 414 2.89 10.47 21.28
C LYS A 414 1.55 9.76 21.06
N LEU A 415 1.38 9.06 19.93
CA LEU A 415 0.19 8.25 19.65
C LEU A 415 -0.01 7.18 20.74
N SER A 416 1.05 6.46 21.08
CA SER A 416 1.02 5.46 22.14
C SER A 416 0.62 6.08 23.48
N LYS A 417 1.11 7.27 23.81
CA LYS A 417 0.75 7.97 25.04
C LYS A 417 -0.71 8.44 25.05
N GLU A 418 -1.18 9.04 23.95
CA GLU A 418 -2.58 9.50 23.78
C GLU A 418 -3.56 8.34 23.93
N LEU A 419 -3.26 7.20 23.31
CA LEU A 419 -4.09 6.01 23.44
C LEU A 419 -4.00 5.40 24.87
N GLN A 420 -2.88 5.59 25.58
CA GLN A 420 -2.67 5.10 26.96
C GLN A 420 -3.52 5.87 27.95
N GLU A 421 -3.67 7.18 27.73
CA GLU A 421 -4.42 8.08 28.60
C GLU A 421 -5.92 7.79 28.56
N LYS A 422 -6.42 7.20 27.46
CA LYS A 422 -7.83 6.82 27.29
C LYS A 422 -8.08 5.40 27.84
N HIS A 423 -8.20 5.26 29.16
CA HIS A 423 -8.45 3.95 29.80
C HIS A 423 -9.87 3.40 29.60
N THR A 424 -10.85 4.26 29.34
CA THR A 424 -12.25 3.89 29.19
C THR A 424 -12.68 4.02 27.73
N HIS A 425 -13.22 2.93 27.19
CA HIS A 425 -13.79 2.89 25.85
C HIS A 425 -15.23 2.45 25.91
N GLN A 426 -16.07 3.09 25.11
CA GLN A 426 -17.51 2.83 25.10
C GLN A 426 -17.97 2.40 23.71
N ILE A 427 -18.95 1.50 23.68
CA ILE A 427 -19.69 1.10 22.47
C ILE A 427 -21.18 1.14 22.80
N ARG A 428 -22.00 1.54 21.83
CA ARG A 428 -23.46 1.51 21.93
C ARG A 428 -24.04 0.46 20.99
N LEU A 429 -24.90 -0.42 21.50
CA LEU A 429 -25.57 -1.48 20.74
C LEU A 429 -27.07 -1.47 20.99
N LYS A 430 -27.84 -2.12 20.12
CA LYS A 430 -29.25 -2.42 20.38
C LYS A 430 -29.38 -3.63 21.30
N VAL A 431 -30.38 -3.62 22.19
CA VAL A 431 -30.63 -4.77 23.07
C VAL A 431 -31.22 -5.94 22.26
N ILE A 432 -30.61 -7.12 22.38
CA ILE A 432 -31.18 -8.39 21.88
C ILE A 432 -31.45 -9.37 23.05
N PRO A 433 -32.34 -10.37 22.88
CA PRO A 433 -32.58 -11.38 23.90
C PRO A 433 -31.31 -12.09 24.36
N GLY A 434 -31.14 -12.21 25.69
CA GLY A 434 -29.98 -12.87 26.28
C GLY A 434 -28.67 -12.08 26.14
N ALA A 435 -28.72 -10.76 25.96
CA ALA A 435 -27.56 -9.90 25.71
C ALA A 435 -26.35 -10.16 26.63
N ALA A 436 -26.58 -10.25 27.95
CA ALA A 436 -25.51 -10.49 28.92
C ALA A 436 -24.80 -11.83 28.65
N LEU A 437 -25.56 -12.92 28.49
CA LEU A 437 -24.99 -14.24 28.19
C LEU A 437 -24.22 -14.23 26.87
N LYS A 438 -24.78 -13.64 25.81
CA LYS A 438 -24.13 -13.55 24.50
C LYS A 438 -22.81 -12.78 24.57
N LEU A 439 -22.79 -11.60 25.21
CA LEU A 439 -21.59 -10.81 25.41
C LEU A 439 -20.52 -11.57 26.20
N ARG A 440 -20.92 -12.28 27.26
CA ARG A 440 -20.01 -13.14 28.02
C ARG A 440 -19.41 -14.25 27.16
N SER A 441 -20.24 -14.94 26.37
CA SER A 441 -19.79 -16.02 25.47
C SER A 441 -18.84 -15.52 24.37
N ILE A 442 -19.00 -14.29 23.89
CA ILE A 442 -18.04 -13.68 22.94
C ILE A 442 -16.63 -13.62 23.54
N PHE A 443 -16.50 -13.21 24.80
CA PHE A 443 -15.19 -13.13 25.46
C PHE A 443 -14.64 -14.50 25.87
N GLU A 444 -15.43 -15.30 26.60
CA GLU A 444 -14.96 -16.57 27.17
C GLU A 444 -14.81 -17.66 26.10
N HIS A 445 -15.81 -17.82 25.23
CA HIS A 445 -15.83 -18.89 24.22
C HIS A 445 -15.19 -18.42 22.92
N GLY A 446 -15.66 -17.29 22.37
CA GLY A 446 -15.18 -16.79 21.08
C GLY A 446 -13.70 -16.37 21.11
N LEU A 447 -13.30 -15.57 22.11
CA LEU A 447 -11.94 -15.00 22.20
C LEU A 447 -11.01 -15.72 23.17
N LEU A 448 -11.51 -16.69 23.94
CA LEU A 448 -10.75 -17.46 24.93
C LEU A 448 -10.13 -16.60 26.05
N PHE A 449 -10.82 -15.52 26.44
CA PHE A 449 -10.41 -14.69 27.56
C PHE A 449 -10.78 -15.33 28.89
N GLN A 450 -9.97 -15.09 29.92
CA GLN A 450 -10.33 -15.50 31.28
C GLN A 450 -11.20 -14.40 31.90
N CYS A 451 -12.50 -14.67 32.03
CA CYS A 451 -13.45 -13.75 32.62
C CYS A 451 -13.85 -14.18 34.04
N LYS A 452 -13.96 -13.21 34.96
CA LYS A 452 -14.56 -13.39 36.29
C LYS A 452 -15.74 -12.45 36.41
N GLU A 453 -16.92 -13.01 36.66
CA GLU A 453 -18.15 -12.24 36.84
C GLU A 453 -18.27 -11.68 38.26
N PHE A 454 -18.83 -10.47 38.36
CA PHE A 454 -19.15 -9.80 39.62
C PHE A 454 -20.64 -9.61 39.75
N SER A 455 -21.14 -9.65 40.99
CA SER A 455 -22.54 -9.32 41.27
C SER A 455 -22.85 -7.91 40.80
N VAL A 456 -24.00 -7.77 40.15
CA VAL A 456 -24.53 -6.50 39.70
C VAL A 456 -25.71 -6.15 40.60
N ASP A 457 -25.76 -4.92 41.11
CA ASP A 457 -26.82 -4.51 42.03
C ASP A 457 -28.18 -4.56 41.33
N SER A 458 -29.17 -5.18 41.96
CA SER A 458 -30.53 -5.37 41.41
C SER A 458 -31.25 -4.06 41.07
N ASN A 459 -30.82 -2.95 41.69
CA ASN A 459 -31.36 -1.60 41.48
C ASN A 459 -30.54 -0.79 40.45
N SER A 460 -29.48 -1.36 39.88
CA SER A 460 -28.68 -0.71 38.85
C SER A 460 -29.16 -1.13 37.46
N SER A 461 -29.08 -0.22 36.50
CA SER A 461 -29.33 -0.52 35.08
C SER A 461 -28.23 -1.38 34.44
N LYS A 462 -27.26 -1.87 35.22
CA LYS A 462 -26.18 -2.72 34.75
C LYS A 462 -26.68 -4.16 34.65
N ILE A 463 -26.32 -4.86 33.58
CA ILE A 463 -26.78 -6.23 33.32
C ILE A 463 -25.64 -7.24 33.28
N LEU A 464 -24.39 -6.79 33.20
CA LEU A 464 -23.21 -7.65 33.22
C LEU A 464 -21.97 -6.87 33.68
N LYS A 465 -21.16 -7.49 34.54
CA LYS A 465 -19.85 -6.96 34.94
C LYS A 465 -18.81 -8.07 35.00
N LEU A 466 -17.76 -7.96 34.19
CA LEU A 466 -16.69 -8.95 34.06
C LEU A 466 -15.32 -8.30 34.30
N GLN A 467 -14.44 -8.98 35.02
CA GLN A 467 -12.99 -8.75 34.93
C GLN A 467 -12.43 -9.69 33.87
N CYS A 468 -11.84 -9.15 32.82
CA CYS A 468 -11.29 -9.91 31.69
C CYS A 468 -9.77 -9.87 31.74
N ARG A 469 -9.13 -11.04 31.71
CA ARG A 469 -7.67 -11.20 31.59
C ARG A 469 -7.33 -11.89 30.27
N VAL A 470 -6.46 -11.25 29.51
CA VAL A 470 -6.03 -11.70 28.19
C VAL A 470 -4.59 -12.18 28.27
N TYR A 471 -4.38 -13.47 28.00
CA TYR A 471 -3.06 -14.10 28.07
C TYR A 471 -2.46 -14.41 26.70
N ARG A 472 -3.29 -14.36 25.65
CA ARG A 472 -2.95 -14.77 24.29
C ARG A 472 -3.49 -13.78 23.29
N ASN A 473 -2.72 -13.53 22.25
CA ASN A 473 -3.15 -12.72 21.13
C ASN A 473 -4.03 -13.54 20.19
N THR A 474 -5.35 -13.36 20.32
CA THR A 474 -6.38 -13.99 19.48
C THR A 474 -6.94 -13.05 18.41
N TRP A 475 -6.52 -11.79 18.35
CA TRP A 475 -7.05 -10.82 17.38
C TRP A 475 -6.27 -10.74 16.07
N GLN A 476 -4.95 -10.97 16.09
CA GLN A 476 -4.13 -10.94 14.87
C GLN A 476 -4.19 -12.26 14.10
N GLY A 477 -4.29 -12.17 12.77
CA GLY A 477 -4.31 -13.30 11.84
C GLY A 477 -5.67 -13.99 11.71
N ARG A 478 -6.74 -13.43 12.33
CA ARG A 478 -8.08 -14.04 12.32
C ARG A 478 -8.61 -14.27 10.91
N ASP A 479 -8.51 -13.28 10.03
CA ASP A 479 -9.06 -13.37 8.68
C ASP A 479 -8.50 -14.57 7.91
N VAL A 480 -7.18 -14.77 7.97
CA VAL A 480 -6.49 -15.89 7.30
C VAL A 480 -6.99 -17.25 7.81
N VAL A 481 -7.20 -17.37 9.12
CA VAL A 481 -7.67 -18.62 9.74
C VAL A 481 -9.16 -18.82 9.48
N PHE A 482 -9.95 -17.76 9.55
CA PHE A 482 -11.40 -17.77 9.32
C PHE A 482 -11.74 -18.35 7.94
N HIS A 483 -10.93 -18.05 6.91
CA HIS A 483 -11.10 -18.62 5.56
C HIS A 483 -11.13 -20.15 5.53
N LYS A 484 -10.40 -20.82 6.42
CA LYS A 484 -10.42 -22.30 6.51
C LYS A 484 -11.78 -22.85 6.95
N TYR A 485 -12.60 -22.03 7.62
CA TYR A 485 -13.86 -22.41 8.22
C TYR A 485 -15.07 -21.75 7.53
N GLN A 486 -14.89 -21.00 6.44
CA GLN A 486 -15.96 -20.28 5.74
C GLN A 486 -17.09 -21.18 5.23
N ASN A 487 -16.77 -22.43 4.89
CA ASN A 487 -17.74 -23.42 4.42
C ASN A 487 -18.25 -24.34 5.55
N SER A 488 -17.95 -24.02 6.81
CA SER A 488 -18.44 -24.80 7.96
C SER A 488 -19.92 -24.55 8.18
N GLU A 489 -20.69 -25.60 8.45
CA GLU A 489 -22.10 -25.50 8.88
C GLU A 489 -22.25 -25.14 10.37
N SER A 490 -21.13 -24.98 11.10
CA SER A 490 -21.15 -24.61 12.52
C SER A 490 -21.71 -23.21 12.75
N GLU A 491 -22.30 -22.98 13.93
CA GLU A 491 -22.70 -21.63 14.35
C GLU A 491 -21.50 -20.68 14.38
N LEU A 492 -21.74 -19.40 14.09
CA LEU A 492 -20.70 -18.38 13.97
C LEU A 492 -19.77 -18.32 15.19
N LEU A 493 -20.32 -18.38 16.41
CA LEU A 493 -19.50 -18.29 17.62
C LEU A 493 -18.58 -19.50 17.79
N GLU A 494 -18.99 -20.68 17.31
CA GLU A 494 -18.15 -21.87 17.30
C GLU A 494 -17.05 -21.76 16.25
N ILE A 495 -17.34 -21.17 15.09
CA ILE A 495 -16.32 -20.84 14.09
C ILE A 495 -15.26 -19.90 14.69
N GLU A 496 -15.69 -18.82 15.36
CA GLU A 496 -14.77 -17.88 16.01
C GLU A 496 -13.93 -18.53 17.13
N HIS A 497 -14.52 -19.47 17.87
CA HIS A 497 -13.81 -20.27 18.87
C HIS A 497 -12.71 -21.14 18.23
N MET A 498 -13.03 -21.84 17.14
CA MET A 498 -12.06 -22.64 16.39
C MET A 498 -10.93 -21.78 15.81
N VAL A 499 -11.25 -20.59 15.29
CA VAL A 499 -10.29 -19.60 14.82
C VAL A 499 -9.32 -19.20 15.95
N SER A 500 -9.84 -18.85 17.13
CA SER A 500 -9.03 -18.50 18.30
C SER A 500 -8.10 -19.65 18.73
N LYS A 501 -8.59 -20.90 18.74
CA LYS A 501 -7.78 -22.08 19.08
C LYS A 501 -6.63 -22.29 18.11
N GLU A 502 -6.87 -22.17 16.81
CA GLU A 502 -5.87 -22.35 15.76
C GLU A 502 -4.79 -21.24 15.81
N ILE A 503 -5.19 -19.98 16.05
CA ILE A 503 -4.22 -18.87 16.24
C ILE A 503 -3.29 -19.15 17.41
N ILE A 504 -3.83 -19.61 18.55
CA ILE A 504 -3.02 -19.92 19.74
C ILE A 504 -2.08 -21.11 19.48
N LYS A 505 -2.53 -22.13 18.75
CA LYS A 505 -1.73 -23.33 18.44
C LYS A 505 -0.48 -22.98 17.62
N ASN A 506 -0.59 -22.01 16.73
CA ASN A 506 0.50 -21.61 15.84
C ASN A 506 1.50 -20.63 16.49
N LYS A 507 1.24 -20.14 17.72
CA LYS A 507 2.15 -19.23 18.44
C LYS A 507 2.87 -19.94 19.58
N THR A 508 4.19 -19.81 19.61
CA THR A 508 5.10 -20.36 20.64
C THR A 508 5.16 -19.52 21.92
N GLU A 509 4.17 -18.64 22.17
CA GLU A 509 4.16 -17.78 23.37
C GLU A 509 4.17 -18.67 24.63
N SER A 510 5.16 -18.50 25.51
CA SER A 510 5.20 -19.23 26.78
C SER A 510 4.03 -18.79 27.66
N ARG A 511 3.34 -19.74 28.30
CA ARG A 511 2.22 -19.42 29.21
C ARG A 511 2.79 -18.73 30.45
N ARG A 512 2.46 -17.44 30.69
CA ARG A 512 2.21 -16.84 32.04
C ARG A 512 2.03 -15.30 32.11
N GLU A 513 2.34 -14.52 31.07
CA GLU A 513 2.18 -13.05 31.14
C GLU A 513 0.77 -12.59 30.73
N ILE A 514 0.22 -11.61 31.47
CA ILE A 514 -1.04 -10.96 31.12
C ILE A 514 -0.74 -9.90 30.07
N LEU A 515 -1.27 -10.05 28.86
CA LEU A 515 -1.14 -9.07 27.78
C LEU A 515 -2.01 -7.84 28.03
N ALA A 516 -3.22 -8.04 28.55
CA ALA A 516 -4.14 -6.98 28.92
C ALA A 516 -5.09 -7.44 30.03
N GLU A 517 -5.51 -6.50 30.88
CA GLU A 517 -6.56 -6.70 31.87
C GLU A 517 -7.51 -5.49 31.82
N PHE A 518 -8.83 -5.75 31.84
CA PHE A 518 -9.83 -4.69 31.83
C PHE A 518 -11.12 -5.12 32.53
N MET A 519 -11.85 -4.14 33.06
CA MET A 519 -13.21 -4.30 33.56
C MET A 519 -14.20 -4.00 32.44
N PHE A 520 -15.01 -4.99 32.09
CA PHE A 520 -16.12 -4.86 31.16
C PHE A 520 -17.42 -4.64 31.94
N GLU A 521 -18.17 -3.60 31.59
CA GLU A 521 -19.50 -3.32 32.16
C GLU A 521 -20.51 -3.10 31.04
N CYS A 522 -21.64 -3.81 31.11
CA CYS A 522 -22.77 -3.63 30.20
C CYS A 522 -23.94 -3.01 30.96
N GLN A 523 -24.48 -1.92 30.43
CA GLN A 523 -25.60 -1.19 31.01
C GLN A 523 -26.72 -1.02 29.98
N GLU A 524 -27.95 -1.30 30.39
CA GLU A 524 -29.13 -1.02 29.58
C GLU A 524 -29.59 0.42 29.82
N VAL A 525 -29.88 1.15 28.75
CA VAL A 525 -30.35 2.55 28.80
C VAL A 525 -31.56 2.75 27.89
N GLU A 526 -32.47 3.63 28.31
CA GLU A 526 -33.58 4.04 27.45
C GLU A 526 -33.09 4.94 26.32
N ALA A 527 -33.64 4.73 25.12
CA ALA A 527 -33.35 5.50 23.92
C ALA A 527 -34.65 5.85 23.19
N HIS A 528 -34.62 6.88 22.34
CA HIS A 528 -35.81 7.35 21.61
C HIS A 528 -36.51 6.25 20.78
N ASN A 529 -35.78 5.22 20.34
CA ASN A 529 -36.29 4.10 19.54
C ASN A 529 -36.02 2.74 20.22
N GLY A 530 -36.32 2.60 21.51
CA GLY A 530 -36.22 1.34 22.26
C GLY A 530 -35.15 1.36 23.36
N ARG A 531 -34.57 0.21 23.66
CA ARG A 531 -33.49 0.08 24.66
C ARG A 531 -32.15 -0.18 23.98
N ASP A 532 -31.13 0.50 24.46
CA ASP A 532 -29.76 0.36 23.99
C ASP A 532 -28.87 -0.21 25.11
N LEU A 533 -27.77 -0.84 24.72
CA LEU A 533 -26.70 -1.24 25.61
C LEU A 533 -25.54 -0.29 25.47
N ILE A 534 -25.02 0.15 26.61
CA ILE A 534 -23.74 0.82 26.72
C ILE A 534 -22.73 -0.19 27.25
N LEU A 535 -21.75 -0.53 26.42
CA LEU A 535 -20.64 -1.41 26.76
C LEU A 535 -19.43 -0.55 27.12
N ASN A 536 -18.92 -0.67 28.34
CA ASN A 536 -17.73 0.04 28.81
C ASN A 536 -16.57 -0.94 29.01
N PHE A 537 -15.44 -0.64 28.40
CA PHE A 537 -14.17 -1.37 28.55
C PHE A 537 -13.20 -0.46 29.30
N ASN A 538 -12.89 -0.81 30.55
CA ASN A 538 -12.01 -0.03 31.42
C ASN A 538 -10.70 -0.76 31.63
N PHE A 539 -9.67 -0.40 30.86
CA PHE A 539 -8.37 -1.06 30.89
C PHE A 539 -7.58 -0.69 32.15
N THR A 540 -7.09 -1.72 32.84
CA THR A 540 -6.27 -1.60 34.04
C THR A 540 -4.80 -1.76 33.69
N GLY A 541 -3.95 -0.86 34.17
CA GLY A 541 -2.49 -0.91 33.95
C GLY A 541 -1.99 0.12 32.94
N LYS A 542 -0.68 0.43 33.01
CA LYS A 542 -0.05 1.49 32.20
C LYS A 542 0.36 1.06 30.79
N LYS A 543 0.29 -0.23 30.46
CA LYS A 543 0.68 -0.77 29.14
C LYS A 543 -0.26 -1.89 28.75
N PHE A 544 -1.07 -1.67 27.72
CA PHE A 544 -1.88 -2.70 27.07
C PHE A 544 -1.83 -2.49 25.54
N PRO A 545 -2.10 -3.52 24.71
CA PRO A 545 -2.07 -3.39 23.26
C PRO A 545 -3.29 -2.60 22.76
N TYR A 546 -3.11 -1.39 22.23
CA TYR A 546 -4.25 -0.60 21.69
C TYR A 546 -4.98 -1.27 20.54
N VAL A 547 -4.25 -2.09 19.77
CA VAL A 547 -4.82 -2.89 18.70
C VAL A 547 -5.96 -3.76 19.24
N LEU A 548 -5.87 -4.27 20.48
CA LEU A 548 -6.94 -5.04 21.11
C LEU A 548 -8.21 -4.20 21.29
N ILE A 549 -8.10 -2.92 21.68
CA ILE A 549 -9.29 -2.06 21.84
C ILE A 549 -9.97 -1.82 20.50
N ILE A 550 -9.18 -1.43 19.50
CA ILE A 550 -9.70 -1.18 18.14
C ILE A 550 -10.37 -2.45 17.61
N PHE A 551 -9.73 -3.60 17.81
CA PHE A 551 -10.30 -4.90 17.48
C PHE A 551 -11.62 -5.17 18.22
N LEU A 552 -11.67 -5.01 19.55
CA LEU A 552 -12.87 -5.28 20.35
C LEU A 552 -14.04 -4.39 19.92
N LYS A 553 -13.77 -3.13 19.55
CA LYS A 553 -14.80 -2.21 19.07
C LYS A 553 -15.42 -2.60 17.73
N GLU A 554 -14.69 -3.29 16.87
CA GLU A 554 -15.26 -3.84 15.63
C GLU A 554 -15.87 -5.24 15.86
N TYR A 555 -15.12 -6.10 16.55
CA TYR A 555 -15.43 -7.51 16.68
C TYR A 555 -16.67 -7.76 17.54
N VAL A 556 -16.77 -7.12 18.71
CA VAL A 556 -17.88 -7.36 19.64
C VAL A 556 -19.23 -6.99 19.01
N PRO A 557 -19.41 -5.79 18.41
CA PRO A 557 -20.63 -5.46 17.69
C PRO A 557 -20.94 -6.41 16.55
N HIS A 558 -19.92 -6.78 15.76
CA HIS A 558 -20.09 -7.65 14.59
C HIS A 558 -20.65 -9.03 14.99
N ILE A 559 -20.03 -9.68 15.98
CA ILE A 559 -20.47 -11.00 16.44
C ILE A 559 -21.80 -10.88 17.19
N TYR A 560 -21.96 -9.90 18.07
CA TYR A 560 -23.18 -9.70 18.84
C TYR A 560 -24.41 -9.53 17.94
N ASN A 561 -24.31 -8.68 16.91
CA ASN A 561 -25.41 -8.43 15.98
C ASN A 561 -25.75 -9.64 15.11
N LYS A 562 -24.82 -10.57 14.89
CA LYS A 562 -25.07 -11.83 14.16
C LYS A 562 -25.63 -12.95 15.05
N MET A 563 -25.57 -12.79 16.37
CA MET A 563 -26.13 -13.74 17.33
C MET A 563 -27.59 -13.42 17.71
N GLY A 564 -28.14 -12.29 17.28
CA GLY A 564 -29.53 -11.86 17.52
C GLY A 564 -30.29 -11.74 16.22
#